data_AF-A0A359E2S1-F1
#
_entry.id   AF-A0A359E2S1-F1
#
_cell.length_a   1.000
_cell.length_b   1.000
_cell.length_c   1.000
_cell.angle_alpha   90.00
_cell.angle_beta   90.00
_cell.angle_gamma   90.00
#
_symmetry.space_group_name_H-M   'P 1'
#
loop_
_entity.id
_entity.type
_entity.pdbx_description
1 polymer ?
#
loop_
_entity_poly.entity_id
_entity_poly.type
_entity_poly.pdbx_seq_one_letter_code
_entity_poly.pdbx_strand_id
1 'polypeptide(L)'
;GRVLHVDCHLTLPWYLDVREAHAEVDRLEELIANKFGNRIELFVHTDYCMEFSCSLCKVSNCEVRKHPFQERLEWTVENVASNEKHRLT
;
A
#
# COMPACT_ATOMS: atom_id res chain seq x y z
N GLY A 1 -24.21 9.41 5.96
CA GLY A 1 -24.76 9.38 4.59
C GLY A 1 -24.42 8.06 3.93
N ARG A 2 -24.70 7.86 2.63
CA ARG A 2 -24.32 6.65 1.88
C ARG A 2 -22.87 6.74 1.39
N VAL A 3 -21.94 6.91 2.34
CA VAL A 3 -20.49 6.93 2.12
C VAL A 3 -19.96 5.53 2.37
N LEU A 4 -19.11 5.03 1.48
CA LEU A 4 -18.42 3.77 1.68
C LEU A 4 -17.17 4.04 2.52
N HIS A 5 -17.10 3.46 3.71
CA HIS A 5 -15.90 3.51 4.54
C HIS A 5 -15.00 2.34 4.17
N VAL A 6 -13.74 2.64 3.86
CA VAL A 6 -12.72 1.65 3.53
C VAL A 6 -11.60 1.77 4.55
N ASP A 7 -11.42 0.71 5.33
CA ASP A 7 -10.25 0.54 6.20
C ASP A 7 -9.26 -0.38 5.47
N CYS A 8 -8.01 0.06 5.32
CA CYS A 8 -7.01 -0.73 4.63
C CYS A 8 -5.60 -0.49 5.17
N HIS A 9 -4.71 -1.42 4.82
CA HIS A 9 -3.30 -1.35 5.15
C HIS A 9 -2.49 -0.94 3.91
N LEU A 10 -1.58 0.02 4.08
CA LEU A 10 -0.62 0.44 3.06
C LEU A 10 0.80 0.07 3.51
N THR A 11 1.43 -0.87 2.81
CA THR A 11 2.83 -1.25 3.10
C THR A 11 3.81 -0.30 2.42
N LEU A 12 4.66 0.35 3.19
CA LEU A 12 5.64 1.33 2.75
C LEU A 12 7.08 0.92 3.12
N PRO A 13 8.12 1.45 2.44
CA PRO A 13 9.50 1.19 2.83
C PRO A 13 9.76 1.58 4.29
N TRP A 14 10.36 0.67 5.06
CA TRP A 14 10.53 0.85 6.51
C TRP A 14 11.41 2.04 6.91
N TYR A 15 12.23 2.54 5.98
CA TYR A 15 13.15 3.65 6.20
C TYR A 15 12.51 5.03 5.96
N LEU A 16 11.25 5.08 5.51
CA LEU A 16 10.55 6.35 5.40
C LEU A 16 10.33 6.95 6.79
N ASP A 17 10.58 8.24 6.92
CA ASP A 17 10.15 8.97 8.11
C ASP A 17 8.62 9.14 8.12
N VAL A 18 8.08 9.59 9.25
CA VAL A 18 6.62 9.74 9.43
C VAL A 18 6.02 10.73 8.41
N ARG A 19 6.75 11.76 8.01
CA ARG A 19 6.27 12.76 7.02
C ARG A 19 6.22 12.15 5.62
N GLU A 20 7.24 11.38 5.26
CA GLU A 20 7.29 10.69 3.97
C GLU A 20 6.18 9.63 3.87
N ALA A 21 5.96 8.85 4.93
CA ALA A 21 4.87 7.88 4.99
C ALA A 21 3.50 8.54 4.89
N HIS A 22 3.30 9.68 5.57
CA HIS A 22 2.06 10.46 5.48
C HIS A 22 1.81 10.96 4.05
N ALA A 23 2.84 11.44 3.36
CA ALA A 23 2.73 11.89 1.97
C ALA A 23 2.36 10.78 0.98
N GLU A 24 2.66 9.50 1.28
CA GLU A 24 2.16 8.36 0.48
C GLU A 24 0.70 8.05 0.76
N VAL A 25 0.24 8.22 2.01
CA VAL A 25 -1.19 8.11 2.37
C VAL A 25 -2.00 9.21 1.67
N ASP A 26 -1.55 10.47 1.74
CA ASP A 26 -2.21 11.60 1.06
C ASP A 26 -2.37 11.34 -0.44
N ARG A 27 -1.34 10.78 -1.09
CA ARG A 27 -1.37 10.43 -2.52
C ARG A 27 -2.40 9.34 -2.82
N LEU A 28 -2.56 8.35 -1.93
CA LEU A 28 -3.58 7.32 -2.07
C LEU A 28 -4.99 7.90 -1.92
N GLU A 29 -5.19 8.75 -0.92
CA GLU A 29 -6.47 9.43 -0.67
C GLU A 29 -6.86 10.34 -1.85
N GLU A 30 -5.92 11.13 -2.37
CA GLU A 30 -6.12 11.98 -3.54
C GLU A 30 -6.49 11.15 -4.78
N LEU A 31 -5.81 10.03 -5.01
CA LEU A 31 -6.12 9.13 -6.14
C LEU A 31 -7.56 8.59 -6.07
N ILE A 32 -8.00 8.22 -4.86
CA ILE A 32 -9.35 7.69 -4.64
C ILE A 32 -10.40 8.80 -4.75
N ALA A 33 -10.14 9.97 -4.18
CA ALA A 33 -11.01 11.14 -4.29
C ALA A 33 -11.17 11.58 -5.74
N ASN A 34 -10.08 11.63 -6.51
CA ASN A 34 -10.13 11.97 -7.95
C ASN A 34 -10.96 10.98 -8.76
N LYS A 35 -10.99 9.70 -8.37
CA LYS A 35 -11.72 8.65 -9.10
C LYS A 35 -13.17 8.49 -8.67
N PHE A 36 -13.49 8.70 -7.39
CA PHE A 36 -14.80 8.37 -6.81
C PHE A 36 -15.50 9.56 -6.14
N GLY A 37 -14.87 10.73 -6.09
CA GLY A 37 -15.35 11.90 -5.38
C GLY A 37 -15.43 11.66 -3.87
N ASN A 38 -16.36 12.35 -3.20
CA ASN A 38 -16.61 12.24 -1.76
C ASN A 38 -17.45 11.01 -1.36
N ARG A 39 -17.50 9.97 -2.20
CA ARG A 39 -18.32 8.77 -1.98
C ARG A 39 -17.60 7.71 -1.15
N ILE A 40 -16.28 7.84 -1.01
CA ILE A 40 -15.42 6.92 -0.28
C ILE A 40 -14.68 7.71 0.80
N GLU A 41 -14.67 7.19 2.01
CA GLU A 41 -13.86 7.66 3.13
C GLU A 41 -12.83 6.58 3.47
N LEU A 42 -11.56 6.95 3.53
CA LEU A 42 -10.45 6.04 3.74
C LEU A 42 -9.88 6.19 5.15
N PHE A 43 -9.61 5.06 5.77
CA PHE A 43 -8.73 4.95 6.93
C PHE A 43 -7.58 4.04 6.55
N VAL A 44 -6.37 4.59 6.51
CA VAL A 44 -5.19 3.87 6.05
C VAL A 44 -4.25 3.64 7.22
N HIS A 45 -4.04 2.38 7.58
CA HIS A 45 -2.97 1.98 8.48
C HIS A 45 -1.67 1.79 7.67
N THR A 46 -0.62 2.51 8.02
CA THR A 46 0.69 2.33 7.38
C THR A 46 1.47 1.20 8.03
N ASP A 47 1.75 0.16 7.26
CA ASP A 47 2.66 -0.92 7.62
C ASP A 47 4.05 -0.68 7.04
N TYR A 48 5.09 -1.10 7.75
CA TYR A 48 6.44 -1.14 7.19
C TYR A 48 6.65 -2.42 6.37
N CYS A 49 7.46 -2.32 5.31
CA CYS A 49 7.81 -3.47 4.50
C CYS A 49 8.70 -4.46 5.28
N MET A 50 8.44 -5.74 5.09
CA MET A 50 9.20 -6.82 5.70
C MET A 50 10.09 -7.51 4.67
N GLU A 51 10.94 -8.42 5.12
CA GLU A 51 11.85 -9.16 4.25
C GLU A 51 11.15 -9.85 3.07
N PHE A 52 9.99 -10.50 3.32
CA PHE A 52 9.19 -11.15 2.27
C PHE A 52 8.61 -10.16 1.26
N SER A 53 8.45 -8.89 1.62
CA SER A 53 7.94 -7.84 0.73
C SER A 53 8.94 -7.53 -0.39
N CYS A 54 10.22 -7.87 -0.23
CA CYS A 54 11.25 -7.58 -1.23
C CYS A 54 10.92 -8.19 -2.61
N SER A 55 10.36 -9.40 -2.64
CA SER A 55 10.07 -10.13 -3.89
C SER A 55 8.98 -9.48 -4.74
N LEU A 56 8.11 -8.65 -4.14
CA LEU A 56 7.05 -7.88 -4.84
C LEU A 56 7.27 -6.35 -4.83
N CYS A 57 8.33 -5.87 -4.17
CA CYS A 57 8.61 -4.45 -4.01
C CYS A 57 9.11 -3.83 -5.32
N LYS A 58 8.38 -2.83 -5.84
CA LYS A 58 8.73 -2.12 -7.08
C LYS A 58 9.74 -0.98 -6.93
N VAL A 59 10.18 -0.65 -5.70
CA VAL A 59 11.21 0.38 -5.48
C VAL A 59 12.55 -0.11 -6.01
N SER A 60 12.96 0.38 -7.19
CA SER A 60 14.13 -0.13 -7.93
C SER A 60 15.46 0.10 -7.20
N ASN A 61 15.60 1.21 -6.49
CA ASN A 61 16.79 1.66 -5.78
C ASN A 61 16.67 1.48 -4.24
N CYS A 62 16.14 0.34 -3.80
CA CYS A 62 16.01 0.05 -2.38
C CYS A 62 17.35 -0.44 -1.80
N GLU A 63 18.11 0.46 -1.18
CA GLU A 63 19.44 0.19 -0.58
C GLU A 63 19.44 -0.88 0.52
N VAL A 64 18.28 -1.13 1.11
CA VAL A 64 18.09 -2.06 2.24
C VAL A 64 17.46 -3.38 1.84
N ARG A 65 17.27 -3.60 0.53
CA ARG A 65 16.63 -4.79 -0.03
C ARG A 65 17.40 -6.06 0.34
N LYS A 66 16.66 -7.08 0.80
CA LYS A 66 17.23 -8.38 1.19
C LYS A 66 17.08 -9.45 0.12
N HIS A 67 15.99 -9.42 -0.65
CA HIS A 67 15.73 -10.36 -1.75
C HIS A 67 15.51 -9.63 -3.09
N PRO A 68 15.89 -10.23 -4.23
CA PRO A 68 15.60 -9.63 -5.53
C PRO A 68 14.09 -9.49 -5.76
N PHE A 69 13.70 -8.48 -6.53
CA PHE A 69 12.34 -8.40 -7.05
C PHE A 69 12.13 -9.56 -8.02
N GLN A 70 10.99 -10.22 -7.90
CA GLN A 70 10.62 -11.34 -8.75
C GLN A 70 9.53 -10.92 -9.70
N GLU A 71 8.39 -10.47 -9.18
CA GLU A 71 7.26 -10.06 -9.99
C GLU A 71 6.36 -9.05 -9.29
N ARG A 72 5.54 -8.39 -10.10
CA ARG A 72 4.52 -7.48 -9.62
C ARG A 72 3.26 -8.31 -9.30
N LEU A 73 2.71 -8.11 -8.10
CA LEU A 73 1.37 -8.59 -7.80
C LEU A 73 0.34 -7.79 -8.61
N GLU A 74 -0.43 -8.47 -9.44
CA GLU A 74 -1.60 -7.88 -10.10
C GLU A 74 -2.74 -7.76 -9.07
N TRP A 75 -3.26 -6.54 -8.93
CA TRP A 75 -4.29 -6.25 -7.94
C TRP A 75 -5.66 -6.73 -8.43
N THR A 76 -6.32 -7.57 -7.64
CA THR A 76 -7.68 -8.02 -7.85
C THR A 76 -8.55 -7.59 -6.68
N VAL A 77 -9.87 -7.63 -6.83
CA VAL A 77 -10.77 -7.28 -5.72
C VAL A 77 -10.56 -8.24 -4.55
N GLU A 78 -10.34 -9.52 -4.85
CA GLU A 78 -10.16 -10.58 -3.87
C GLU A 78 -8.87 -10.38 -3.07
N ASN A 79 -7.74 -10.06 -3.72
CA ASN A 79 -6.48 -9.90 -3.00
C ASN A 79 -6.39 -8.56 -2.25
N VAL A 80 -7.03 -7.50 -2.74
CA VAL A 80 -7.10 -6.21 -2.04
C VAL A 80 -8.02 -6.29 -0.82
N ALA A 81 -9.10 -7.08 -0.88
CA ALA A 81 -10.04 -7.25 0.23
C ALA A 81 -9.55 -8.27 1.29
N SER A 82 -8.47 -9.00 1.03
CA SER A 82 -7.90 -9.94 1.99
C SER A 82 -7.25 -9.23 3.17
N ASN A 83 -7.55 -9.67 4.39
CA ASN A 83 -6.91 -9.17 5.60
C ASN A 83 -5.58 -9.88 5.87
N GLU A 84 -4.68 -9.82 4.89
CA GLU A 84 -3.33 -10.38 4.97
C GLU A 84 -2.33 -9.47 4.28
N LYS A 85 -1.07 -9.51 4.73
CA LYS A 85 0.01 -8.82 4.03
C LYS A 85 0.30 -9.52 2.71
N HIS A 86 0.32 -8.75 1.62
CA HIS A 86 0.61 -9.27 0.29
C HIS A 86 2.03 -9.84 0.22
N ARG A 87 2.14 -11.06 -0.28
CA ARG A 87 3.39 -11.81 -0.48
C ARG A 87 3.28 -12.68 -1.72
N LEU A 88 4.40 -12.98 -2.35
CA LEU A 88 4.48 -14.06 -3.33
C LEU A 88 4.56 -15.38 -2.57
N THR A 89 3.72 -16.34 -2.94
CA THR A 89 3.75 -17.72 -2.40
C THR A 89 5.02 -18.46 -2.74
#